data_AF-A0A3C1ZA04-F1
#
_entry.id   AF-A0A3C1ZA04-F1
#
_cell.length_a   1.000
_cell.length_b   1.000
_cell.length_c   1.000
_cell.angle_alpha   90.00
_cell.angle_beta   90.00
_cell.angle_gamma   90.00
#
_symmetry.space_group_name_H-M   'P 1'
#
loop_
_entity.id
_entity.type
_entity.pdbx_description
1 polymer ?
#
loop_
_entity_poly.entity_id
_entity_poly.type
_entity_poly.pdbx_seq_one_letter_code
_entity_poly.pdbx_strand_id
1 'polypeptide(L)' 'NLILDVEGLKITDPKAVETELDSIVGVVTNGLFANRGANVLLLGTPTGVTVIGA' A
#
# COMPACT_ATOMS: atom_id res chain seq x y z
N ASN A 1 4.19 14.96 11.22
CA ASN A 1 3.00 14.39 11.92
C ASN A 1 3.42 13.13 12.66
N LEU A 2 2.65 12.69 13.67
CA LEU A 2 2.88 11.42 14.36
C LEU A 2 2.58 10.25 13.43
N ILE A 3 3.21 9.09 13.67
CA ILE A 3 3.01 7.85 12.92
C ILE A 3 2.43 6.80 13.87
N LEU A 4 1.38 6.10 13.41
CA LEU A 4 0.77 4.97 14.11
C LEU A 4 1.02 3.72 13.27
N ASP A 5 1.88 2.81 13.75
CA ASP A 5 2.06 1.49 13.15
C ASP A 5 0.93 0.57 13.62
N VAL A 6 0.16 0.03 12.66
CA VAL A 6 -1.01 -0.81 12.96
C VAL A 6 -0.69 -2.27 12.61
N GLU A 7 -0.68 -3.14 13.62
CA GLU A 7 -0.46 -4.58 13.45
C GLU A 7 -1.77 -5.38 13.41
N GLY A 8 -1.70 -6.63 12.94
CA GLY A 8 -2.82 -7.58 12.99
C GLY A 8 -3.91 -7.43 11.92
N LEU A 9 -3.82 -6.42 11.05
CA LEU A 9 -4.75 -6.25 9.93
C LEU A 9 -4.58 -7.34 8.88
N LYS A 10 -5.69 -7.93 8.45
CA LYS A 10 -5.78 -8.76 7.24
C LYS A 10 -6.39 -7.93 6.12
N ILE A 11 -5.55 -7.37 5.26
CA ILE A 11 -5.97 -6.46 4.19
C ILE A 11 -6.32 -7.29 2.94
N THR A 12 -7.59 -7.68 2.80
CA THR A 12 -8.08 -8.45 1.65
C THR A 12 -8.52 -7.57 0.47
N ASP A 13 -8.97 -6.34 0.75
CA ASP A 13 -9.24 -5.31 -0.26
C ASP A 13 -8.47 -4.03 0.11
N PRO A 14 -7.26 -3.84 -0.42
CA PRO A 14 -6.41 -2.71 -0.03
C PRO A 14 -6.95 -1.35 -0.52
N LYS A 15 -7.76 -1.30 -1.59
CA LYS A 15 -8.34 -0.04 -2.09
C LYS A 15 -9.47 0.44 -1.18
N ALA A 16 -10.33 -0.48 -0.73
CA ALA A 16 -11.38 -0.17 0.22
C ALA A 16 -10.80 0.33 1.55
N VAL A 17 -9.78 -0.36 2.08
CA VAL A 17 -9.12 0.03 3.34
C VAL A 17 -8.42 1.39 3.21
N GLU A 18 -7.70 1.65 2.11
CA GLU A 18 -7.08 2.96 1.86
C GLU A 18 -8.13 4.08 1.88
N THR A 19 -9.25 3.88 1.18
CA THR A 19 -10.35 4.86 1.10
C THR A 19 -11.01 5.12 2.46
N GLU A 20 -11.15 4.07 3.28
CA GLU A 20 -11.68 4.18 4.64
C GLU A 20 -10.74 4.97 5.55
N LEU A 21 -9.43 4.67 5.52
CA LEU A 21 -8.43 5.36 6.32
C LEU A 21 -8.32 6.85 5.94
N ASP A 22 -8.37 7.17 4.65
CA ASP A 22 -8.36 8.55 4.15
C ASP A 22 -9.58 9.37 4.61
N SER A 23 -10.67 8.70 4.97
CA SER A 23 -11.90 9.36 5.45
C SER A 23 -11.89 9.66 6.95
N ILE A 24 -10.87 9.20 7.70
CA ILE A 24 -10.76 9.45 9.14
C ILE A 24 -10.21 10.86 9.38
N VAL A 25 -10.99 11.71 10.04
CA VAL A 25 -10.57 13.07 10.38
C VAL A 25 -9.27 13.06 11.18
N GLY A 26 -8.29 13.82 10.73
CA GLY A 26 -6.96 13.90 11.34
C GLY A 26 -5.93 12.93 10.76
N VAL A 27 -6.35 11.94 9.96
CA VAL A 27 -5.42 11.20 9.10
C VAL A 27 -4.90 12.16 8.03
N VAL A 28 -3.57 12.21 7.94
CA VAL A 28 -2.88 13.06 6.96
C VAL A 28 -2.61 12.27 5.68
N THR A 29 -2.16 11.03 5.84
CA THR A 29 -1.93 10.03 4.80
C THR A 29 -1.85 8.68 5.47
N ASN A 30 -2.14 7.62 4.72
CA ASN A 30 -1.84 6.25 5.13
C ASN A 30 -0.76 5.63 4.22
N GLY A 31 -0.28 4.44 4.57
CA GLY A 31 0.82 3.76 3.86
C GLY A 31 0.38 2.84 2.73
N LEU A 32 -0.92 2.75 2.42
CA LEU A 32 -1.43 1.94 1.32
C LEU A 32 -1.38 2.74 0.01
N PHE A 33 -0.77 2.14 -1.00
CA PHE A 33 -0.71 2.66 -2.36
C PHE A 33 -1.54 1.74 -3.28
N ALA A 34 -2.85 1.66 -3.06
CA ALA A 34 -3.73 0.72 -3.74
C ALA A 34 -4.62 1.40 -4.79
N ASN A 35 -5.21 2.55 -4.47
CA ASN A 35 -5.95 3.37 -5.44
C ASN A 35 -5.03 3.85 -6.56
N ARG A 36 -3.78 4.20 -6.21
CA ARG A 36 -2.69 4.46 -7.15
C ARG A 36 -1.51 3.53 -6.90
N GLY A 37 -1.66 2.28 -7.34
CA GLY A 37 -0.60 1.26 -7.30
C GLY A 37 0.57 1.53 -8.25
N ALA A 38 1.63 0.72 -8.10
CA ALA A 38 2.77 0.75 -9.00
C ALA A 38 2.36 0.30 -10.41
N ASN A 39 2.79 1.01 -11.45
CA ASN A 39 2.59 0.58 -12.84
C ASN A 39 3.58 -0.52 -13.26
N VAL A 40 4.78 -0.49 -12.68
CA VAL A 40 5.85 -1.47 -12.94
C VAL A 40 6.54 -1.77 -11.61
N LEU A 41 6.74 -3.06 -11.32
CA LEU A 41 7.52 -3.57 -10.20
C LEU A 41 8.79 -4.25 -10.75
N LEU A 42 9.95 -3.79 -10.30
CA LEU A 42 11.23 -4.44 -10.54
C LEU A 42 11.58 -5.30 -9.33
N LEU A 43 11.38 -6.61 -9.45
CA LEU A 43 11.59 -7.57 -8.37
C LEU A 43 12.97 -8.20 -8.49
N GLY A 44 13.85 -7.94 -7.51
CA GLY A 44 15.12 -8.63 -7.39
C GLY A 44 14.93 -10.07 -6.94
N THR A 45 15.38 -11.03 -7.73
CA THR A 45 15.36 -12.47 -7.41
C THR A 45 16.78 -13.04 -7.45
N PRO A 46 17.03 -14.24 -6.87
CA PRO A 46 18.35 -14.87 -6.92
C PRO A 46 18.91 -15.09 -8.34
N THR A 47 18.03 -15.14 -9.35
CA THR A 47 18.41 -15.36 -10.76
C THR A 47 18.48 -14.08 -11.59
N GLY A 48 18.17 -12.91 -11.01
CA GLY A 48 18.16 -11.62 -11.71
C GLY A 48 16.95 -10.76 -11.38
N VAL A 49 16.76 -9.69 -12.14
CA VAL A 49 15.62 -8.77 -12.00
C VAL A 49 14.45 -9.25 -12.85
N THR A 50 13.28 -9.40 -12.24
CA THR A 50 12.00 -9.66 -12.91
C THR A 50 11.20 -8.37 -12.99
N VAL A 51 10.65 -8.07 -14.17
CA VAL A 51 9.80 -6.90 -14.39
C VAL A 51 8.34 -7.35 -14.42
N ILE A 52 7.50 -6.79 -13.55
CA ILE A 52 6.06 -7.08 -13.47
C ILE A 52 5.30 -5.79 -13.78
N GLY A 53 4.44 -5.78 -14.80
CA GLY A 53 3.54 -4.67 -15.10
C GLY A 53 2.18 -4.84 -14.41
N ALA A 54 1.50 -3.73 -14.16
CA ALA A 54 0.12 -3.69 -13.66
C ALA A 54 -0.92 -4.05 -14.74
#